data_AF-A0A8R2NTB3-F1
#
_entry.id   AF-A0A8R2NTB3-F1
#
_cell.length_a   1.000
_cell.length_b   1.000
_cell.length_c   1.000
_cell.angle_alpha   90.00
_cell.angle_beta   90.00
_cell.angle_gamma   90.00
#
_symmetry.space_group_name_H-M   'P 1'
#
loop_
_entity.id
_entity.type
_entity.pdbx_description
1 polymer ?
#
loop_
_entity_poly.entity_id
_entity_poly.type
_entity_poly.pdbx_seq_one_letter_code
_entity_poly.pdbx_strand_id
1 'polypeptide(L)'
;MKLYTRELILYFADQLIKSTREMMHRQGDKFDTFKMLTNDDIRNSEDFYKNLYIIEEIRTEQVNVEIFFQNLNHRIYILEEMGVIMSYEDLTYISYIQDDWTMLQHIASEKKLFLEKAKLIWSHTVKINIEMFTVSIDTFLEKYDQCGLKKIKDDLDLGLILMNVCKVLIIFCSFVVEYFNNTTMFIILGI
;
A
#
# COMPACT_ATOMS: atom_id res chain seq x y z
N MET A 1 -54.88 -14.85 -21.26
CA MET A 1 -54.29 -14.15 -20.09
C MET A 1 -53.01 -14.80 -19.56
N LYS A 2 -52.87 -16.14 -19.52
CA LYS A 2 -51.64 -16.82 -19.02
C LYS A 2 -50.35 -16.63 -19.87
N LEU A 3 -50.46 -16.44 -21.18
CA LEU A 3 -49.30 -16.25 -22.07
C LEU A 3 -48.57 -14.93 -21.82
N TYR A 4 -49.32 -13.82 -21.70
CA TYR A 4 -48.77 -12.49 -21.40
C TYR A 4 -48.00 -12.45 -20.06
N THR A 5 -48.45 -13.19 -19.05
CA THR A 5 -47.78 -13.24 -17.74
C THR A 5 -46.42 -13.94 -17.83
N ARG A 6 -46.30 -15.01 -18.63
CA ARG A 6 -45.03 -15.75 -18.78
C ARG A 6 -44.00 -14.94 -19.58
N GLU A 7 -44.43 -14.28 -20.65
CA GLU A 7 -43.55 -13.38 -21.42
C GLU A 7 -43.04 -12.22 -20.57
N LEU A 8 -43.90 -11.65 -19.72
CA LEU A 8 -43.52 -10.59 -18.79
C LEU A 8 -42.50 -11.06 -17.73
N ILE A 9 -42.70 -12.26 -17.17
CA ILE A 9 -41.75 -12.87 -16.23
C ILE A 9 -40.37 -13.07 -16.88
N LEU A 10 -40.35 -13.62 -18.10
CA LEU A 10 -39.10 -13.84 -18.84
C LEU A 10 -38.42 -12.51 -19.19
N TYR A 11 -39.17 -11.47 -19.53
CA TYR A 11 -38.63 -10.14 -19.77
C TYR A 11 -37.93 -9.56 -18.52
N PHE A 12 -38.58 -9.65 -17.35
CA PHE A 12 -37.96 -9.18 -16.10
C PHE A 12 -36.76 -10.04 -15.68
N ALA A 13 -36.81 -11.35 -15.90
CA ALA A 13 -35.67 -12.23 -15.66
C ALA A 13 -34.46 -11.86 -16.53
N ASP A 14 -34.66 -11.57 -17.81
CA ASP A 14 -33.59 -11.12 -18.71
C ASP A 14 -32.97 -9.79 -18.25
N GLN A 15 -33.79 -8.83 -17.80
CA GLN A 15 -33.29 -7.58 -17.21
C GLN A 15 -32.51 -7.81 -15.92
N LEU A 16 -32.98 -8.72 -15.07
CA LEU A 16 -32.29 -9.09 -13.84
C LEU A 16 -30.93 -9.74 -14.14
N ILE A 17 -30.86 -10.65 -15.11
CA ILE A 17 -29.60 -11.25 -15.57
C ILE A 17 -28.63 -10.18 -16.07
N LYS A 18 -29.08 -9.28 -16.97
CA LYS A 18 -28.25 -8.20 -17.51
C LYS A 18 -27.67 -7.32 -16.40
N SER A 19 -28.52 -6.83 -15.49
CA SER A 19 -28.05 -6.00 -14.38
C SER A 19 -27.14 -6.75 -13.40
N THR A 20 -27.32 -8.07 -13.27
CA THR A 20 -26.46 -8.92 -12.43
C THR A 20 -25.08 -9.07 -13.07
N ARG A 21 -25.01 -9.27 -14.39
CA ARG A 21 -23.74 -9.27 -15.14
C ARG A 21 -22.99 -7.96 -14.99
N GLU A 22 -23.66 -6.83 -15.16
CA GLU A 22 -23.05 -5.51 -14.96
C GLU A 22 -22.53 -5.32 -13.53
N MET A 23 -23.24 -5.85 -12.53
CA MET A 23 -22.79 -5.84 -11.14
C MET A 23 -21.54 -6.70 -10.95
N MET A 24 -21.52 -7.91 -11.49
CA MET A 24 -20.38 -8.83 -11.43
C MET A 24 -19.14 -8.26 -12.13
N HIS A 25 -19.29 -7.69 -13.33
CA HIS A 25 -18.18 -7.08 -14.06
C HIS A 25 -17.58 -5.88 -13.31
N ARG A 26 -18.41 -4.99 -12.78
CA ARG A 26 -17.93 -3.87 -11.95
C ARG A 26 -17.13 -4.33 -10.73
N GLN A 27 -17.56 -5.41 -10.08
CA GLN A 27 -16.82 -5.98 -8.96
C GLN A 27 -15.52 -6.64 -9.41
N GLY A 28 -15.55 -7.36 -10.53
CA GLY A 28 -14.36 -7.95 -11.17
C GLY A 28 -13.30 -6.89 -11.50
N ASP A 29 -13.69 -5.79 -12.15
CA ASP A 29 -12.79 -4.68 -12.49
C ASP A 29 -12.10 -4.08 -11.25
N LYS A 30 -12.84 -4.01 -10.13
CA LYS A 30 -12.29 -3.55 -8.85
C LYS A 30 -11.26 -4.53 -8.29
N PHE A 31 -11.53 -5.83 -8.37
CA PHE A 31 -10.57 -6.86 -7.97
C PHE A 31 -9.34 -6.89 -8.87
N ASP A 32 -9.50 -6.71 -10.18
CA ASP A 32 -8.38 -6.58 -11.11
C ASP A 32 -7.50 -5.39 -10.77
N THR A 33 -8.11 -4.26 -10.42
CA THR A 33 -7.38 -3.08 -9.93
C THR A 33 -6.57 -3.41 -8.68
N PHE A 34 -7.17 -4.07 -7.68
CA PHE A 34 -6.44 -4.47 -6.47
C PHE A 34 -5.32 -5.47 -6.76
N LYS A 35 -5.53 -6.44 -7.67
CA LYS A 35 -4.50 -7.41 -8.08
C LYS A 35 -3.31 -6.72 -8.73
N MET A 36 -3.55 -5.72 -9.58
CA MET A 36 -2.47 -4.93 -10.18
C MET A 36 -1.69 -4.16 -9.12
N LEU A 37 -2.39 -3.48 -8.21
CA LEU A 37 -1.77 -2.65 -7.17
C LEU A 37 -1.02 -3.48 -6.11
N THR A 38 -1.48 -4.70 -5.82
CA THR A 38 -0.81 -5.59 -4.87
C THR A 38 0.38 -6.35 -5.45
N ASN A 39 0.65 -6.29 -6.76
CA ASN A 39 1.81 -6.98 -7.35
C ASN A 39 3.13 -6.18 -7.30
N ASP A 40 3.11 -4.94 -6.83
CA ASP A 40 4.32 -4.12 -6.80
C ASP A 40 5.32 -4.59 -5.71
N ASP A 41 6.59 -4.68 -6.12
CA ASP A 41 7.74 -4.92 -5.25
C ASP A 41 8.00 -3.70 -4.36
N ILE A 42 8.38 -3.93 -3.11
CA ILE A 42 8.74 -2.85 -2.18
C ILE A 42 10.22 -2.52 -2.36
N ARG A 43 10.54 -1.39 -2.98
CA ARG A 43 11.93 -0.96 -3.23
C ARG A 43 12.33 0.24 -2.38
N ASN A 44 11.36 1.11 -2.12
CA ASN A 44 11.57 2.30 -1.32
C ASN A 44 10.43 2.46 -0.29
N SER A 45 10.53 3.56 0.44
CA SER A 45 9.67 3.86 1.56
C SER A 45 8.28 4.38 1.10
N GLU A 46 8.19 5.00 -0.07
CA GLU A 46 6.92 5.35 -0.71
C GLU A 46 6.14 4.09 -1.14
N ASP A 47 6.82 3.09 -1.70
CA ASP A 47 6.22 1.79 -2.07
C ASP A 47 5.68 1.07 -0.83
N PHE A 48 6.40 1.16 0.29
CA PHE A 48 5.97 0.62 1.58
C PHE A 48 4.64 1.24 2.03
N TYR A 49 4.50 2.57 1.94
CA TYR A 49 3.25 3.25 2.26
C TYR A 49 2.11 2.92 1.31
N LYS A 50 2.38 2.89 0.01
CA LYS A 50 1.39 2.50 -0.99
C LYS A 50 0.85 1.11 -0.71
N ASN A 51 1.73 0.14 -0.42
CA ASN A 51 1.34 -1.22 -0.08
C ASN A 51 0.47 -1.27 1.20
N LEU A 52 0.83 -0.51 2.26
CA LEU A 52 0.00 -0.43 3.47
C LEU A 52 -1.39 0.14 3.19
N TYR A 53 -1.46 1.20 2.38
CA TYR A 53 -2.72 1.82 1.99
C TYR A 53 -3.61 0.84 1.23
N ILE A 54 -3.06 0.15 0.22
CA ILE A 54 -3.80 -0.84 -0.59
C ILE A 54 -4.32 -2.00 0.27
N ILE A 55 -3.50 -2.51 1.20
CA ILE A 55 -3.94 -3.56 2.13
C ILE A 55 -5.15 -3.09 2.95
N GLU A 56 -5.15 -1.83 3.37
CA GLU A 56 -6.24 -1.30 4.18
C GLU A 56 -7.48 -0.97 3.35
N GLU A 57 -7.33 -0.56 2.09
CA GLU A 57 -8.43 -0.52 1.13
C GLU A 57 -9.08 -1.89 0.95
N ILE A 58 -8.29 -2.96 0.74
CA ILE A 58 -8.82 -4.32 0.64
C ILE A 58 -9.56 -4.71 1.94
N ARG A 59 -9.01 -4.38 3.10
CA ARG A 59 -9.65 -4.68 4.40
C ARG A 59 -10.98 -3.96 4.58
N THR A 60 -11.02 -2.67 4.26
CA THR A 60 -12.25 -1.86 4.38
C THR A 60 -13.31 -2.27 3.36
N GLU A 61 -12.89 -2.78 2.20
CA GLU A 61 -13.80 -3.27 1.16
C GLU A 61 -14.47 -4.61 1.51
N GLN A 62 -13.99 -5.33 2.53
CA GLN A 62 -14.52 -6.64 2.94
C GLN A 62 -16.04 -6.63 3.15
N VAL A 63 -16.57 -5.61 3.82
CA VAL A 63 -18.01 -5.49 4.09
C VAL A 63 -18.80 -5.30 2.80
N ASN A 64 -18.28 -4.48 1.88
CA ASN A 64 -18.93 -4.22 0.59
C ASN A 64 -18.96 -5.48 -0.27
N VAL A 65 -17.88 -6.27 -0.26
CA VAL A 65 -17.79 -7.54 -0.97
C VAL A 65 -18.75 -8.58 -0.41
N GLU A 66 -18.89 -8.65 0.92
CA GLU A 66 -19.86 -9.54 1.56
C GLU A 66 -21.29 -9.19 1.15
N ILE A 67 -21.64 -7.89 1.19
CA ILE A 67 -22.94 -7.39 0.73
C ILE A 67 -23.15 -7.71 -0.76
N PHE A 68 -22.11 -7.57 -1.59
CA PHE A 68 -22.15 -7.92 -3.00
C PHE A 68 -22.50 -9.40 -3.21
N PHE A 69 -21.82 -10.33 -2.52
CA PHE A 69 -22.10 -11.75 -2.67
C PHE A 69 -23.46 -12.15 -2.12
N GLN A 70 -23.91 -11.55 -1.02
CA GLN A 70 -25.27 -11.75 -0.51
C GLN A 70 -26.32 -11.30 -1.53
N ASN A 71 -26.15 -10.12 -2.13
CA ASN A 71 -27.03 -9.61 -3.17
C ASN A 71 -27.01 -10.48 -4.42
N LEU A 72 -25.83 -10.97 -4.84
CA LEU A 72 -25.68 -11.86 -5.97
C LEU A 72 -26.43 -13.17 -5.75
N ASN A 73 -26.22 -13.83 -4.61
CA ASN A 73 -26.90 -15.07 -4.24
C ASN A 73 -28.42 -14.89 -4.20
N HIS A 74 -28.89 -13.77 -3.65
CA HIS A 74 -30.33 -13.46 -3.62
C HIS A 74 -30.92 -13.27 -5.03
N ARG A 75 -30.19 -12.62 -5.95
CA ARG A 75 -30.64 -12.47 -7.34
C ARG A 75 -30.72 -13.80 -8.07
N ILE A 76 -29.75 -14.69 -7.85
CA ILE A 76 -29.75 -16.04 -8.42
C ILE A 76 -30.94 -16.84 -7.89
N TYR A 77 -31.16 -16.82 -6.58
CA TYR A 77 -32.31 -17.47 -5.96
C TYR A 77 -33.64 -17.02 -6.56
N ILE A 78 -33.83 -15.71 -6.77
CA ILE A 78 -35.04 -15.19 -7.43
C ILE A 78 -35.20 -15.73 -8.86
N LEU A 79 -34.12 -15.81 -9.63
CA LEU A 79 -34.16 -16.36 -10.99
C LEU A 79 -34.57 -17.84 -10.98
N GLU A 80 -34.01 -18.62 -10.05
CA GLU A 80 -34.32 -20.05 -9.87
C GLU A 80 -35.79 -20.27 -9.49
N GLU A 81 -36.34 -19.46 -8.57
CA GLU A 81 -37.76 -19.49 -8.19
C GLU A 81 -38.70 -19.18 -9.38
N MET A 82 -38.23 -18.39 -10.34
CA MET A 82 -38.95 -18.09 -11.58
C MET A 82 -38.72 -19.14 -12.69
N GLY A 83 -37.96 -20.20 -12.40
CA GLY A 83 -37.62 -21.26 -13.35
C GLY A 83 -36.62 -20.82 -14.43
N VAL A 84 -35.85 -19.77 -14.18
CA VAL A 84 -34.80 -19.25 -15.07
C VAL A 84 -33.44 -19.57 -14.48
N ILE A 85 -32.62 -20.32 -15.22
CA ILE A 85 -31.30 -20.73 -14.75
C ILE A 85 -30.26 -19.80 -15.39
N MET A 86 -29.31 -19.33 -14.58
CA MET A 86 -28.15 -18.57 -15.07
C MET A 86 -27.31 -19.43 -16.04
N SER A 87 -26.64 -18.79 -16.99
CA SER A 87 -25.78 -19.53 -17.91
C SER A 87 -24.59 -20.16 -17.16
N TYR A 88 -24.04 -21.25 -17.72
CA TYR A 88 -22.83 -21.87 -17.16
C TYR A 88 -21.64 -20.90 -17.14
N GLU A 89 -21.54 -20.03 -18.15
CA GLU A 89 -20.53 -18.98 -18.24
C GLU A 89 -20.64 -18.00 -17.07
N ASP A 90 -21.85 -17.55 -16.73
CA ASP A 90 -22.07 -16.66 -15.59
C ASP A 90 -21.71 -17.34 -14.27
N LEU A 91 -22.13 -18.60 -14.07
CA LEU A 91 -21.80 -19.35 -12.86
C LEU A 91 -20.29 -19.57 -12.70
N THR A 92 -19.59 -19.81 -13.82
CA THR A 92 -18.14 -19.95 -13.85
C THR A 92 -17.46 -18.63 -13.48
N TYR A 93 -17.96 -17.51 -14.02
CA TYR A 93 -17.45 -16.18 -13.71
C TYR A 93 -17.64 -15.81 -12.23
N ILE A 94 -18.76 -16.22 -11.61
CA ILE A 94 -18.99 -16.04 -10.18
C ILE A 94 -17.93 -16.76 -9.35
N SER A 95 -17.61 -18.01 -9.71
CA SER A 95 -16.54 -18.78 -9.05
C SER A 95 -15.21 -18.03 -9.15
N TYR A 96 -14.86 -17.49 -10.34
CA TYR A 96 -13.63 -16.74 -10.50
C TYR A 96 -13.58 -15.47 -9.62
N ILE A 97 -14.68 -14.72 -9.52
CA ILE A 97 -14.74 -13.54 -8.65
C ILE A 97 -14.58 -13.94 -7.17
N GLN A 98 -15.12 -15.07 -6.74
CA GLN A 98 -14.96 -15.60 -5.37
C GLN A 98 -13.51 -16.03 -5.08
N ASP A 99 -12.89 -16.71 -6.03
CA ASP A 99 -11.50 -17.14 -5.95
C ASP A 99 -10.56 -15.93 -5.92
N ASP A 100 -10.80 -14.94 -6.78
CA ASP A 100 -10.06 -13.68 -6.82
C ASP A 100 -10.13 -12.93 -5.48
N TRP A 101 -11.31 -12.86 -4.88
CA TRP A 101 -11.47 -12.23 -3.57
C TRP A 101 -10.68 -12.97 -2.48
N THR A 102 -10.77 -14.30 -2.47
CA THR A 102 -10.07 -15.14 -1.50
C THR A 102 -8.54 -14.98 -1.66
N MET A 103 -8.05 -14.94 -2.89
CA MET A 103 -6.66 -14.68 -3.21
C MET A 103 -6.22 -13.28 -2.72
N LEU A 104 -7.02 -12.24 -2.99
CA LEU A 104 -6.71 -10.88 -2.53
C LEU A 104 -6.62 -10.78 -1.00
N GLN A 105 -7.52 -11.45 -0.28
CA GLN A 105 -7.47 -11.51 1.19
C GLN A 105 -6.20 -12.21 1.69
N HIS A 106 -5.79 -13.30 1.03
CA HIS A 106 -4.56 -14.02 1.36
C HIS A 106 -3.33 -13.13 1.13
N ILE A 107 -3.20 -12.55 -0.07
CA ILE A 107 -2.09 -11.65 -0.42
C ILE A 107 -2.02 -10.47 0.56
N ALA A 108 -3.15 -9.84 0.86
CA ALA A 108 -3.18 -8.72 1.80
C ALA A 108 -2.73 -9.13 3.21
N SER A 109 -3.12 -10.31 3.67
CA SER A 109 -2.74 -10.84 4.98
C SER A 109 -1.25 -11.17 5.06
N GLU A 110 -0.70 -11.83 4.03
CA GLU A 110 0.73 -12.15 3.96
C GLU A 110 1.58 -10.88 3.86
N LYS A 111 1.21 -9.95 2.97
CA LYS A 111 1.92 -8.68 2.83
C LYS A 111 1.86 -7.86 4.12
N LYS A 112 0.73 -7.84 4.83
CA LYS A 112 0.63 -7.17 6.13
C LYS A 112 1.64 -7.73 7.14
N LEU A 113 1.70 -9.05 7.27
CA LEU A 113 2.65 -9.72 8.17
C LEU A 113 4.11 -9.41 7.79
N PHE A 114 4.41 -9.37 6.48
CA PHE A 114 5.73 -9.00 5.99
C PHE A 114 6.07 -7.54 6.35
N LEU A 115 5.15 -6.60 6.10
CA LEU A 115 5.35 -5.18 6.38
C LEU A 115 5.51 -4.90 7.88
N GLU A 116 4.78 -5.58 8.76
CA GLU A 116 4.93 -5.47 10.21
C GLU A 116 6.34 -5.89 10.67
N LYS A 117 6.85 -7.00 10.14
CA LYS A 117 8.24 -7.45 10.41
C LYS A 117 9.26 -6.46 9.87
N ALA A 118 9.07 -5.97 8.65
CA ALA A 118 9.95 -5.00 8.02
C ALA A 118 9.96 -3.67 8.80
N LYS A 119 8.81 -3.19 9.29
CA LYS A 119 8.69 -2.00 10.13
C LYS A 119 9.53 -2.11 11.41
N LEU A 120 9.48 -3.26 12.09
CA LEU A 120 10.28 -3.50 13.29
C LEU A 120 11.78 -3.42 13.01
N ILE A 121 12.25 -4.14 11.99
CA ILE A 121 13.67 -4.13 11.58
C ILE A 121 14.11 -2.71 11.18
N TRP A 122 13.27 -2.03 10.42
CA TRP A 122 13.59 -0.71 9.90
C TRP A 122 13.65 0.35 11.00
N SER A 123 12.67 0.36 11.92
CA SER A 123 12.69 1.25 13.08
C SER A 123 13.94 1.07 13.95
N HIS A 124 14.39 -0.17 14.15
CA HIS A 124 15.62 -0.45 14.89
C HIS A 124 16.86 0.05 14.15
N THR A 125 16.93 -0.21 12.85
CA THR A 125 18.03 0.24 11.99
C THR A 125 18.12 1.76 11.94
N VAL A 126 16.99 2.45 11.81
CA VAL A 126 16.95 3.92 11.80
C VAL A 126 17.41 4.48 13.14
N LYS A 127 16.98 3.88 14.26
CA LYS A 127 17.44 4.28 15.61
C LYS A 127 18.95 4.18 15.74
N ILE A 128 19.55 3.04 15.35
CA ILE A 128 21.01 2.84 15.38
C ILE A 128 21.71 3.88 14.51
N ASN A 129 21.20 4.14 13.30
CA ASN A 129 21.80 5.12 12.39
C ASN A 129 21.77 6.54 12.96
N ILE A 130 20.69 6.93 13.64
CA ILE A 130 20.60 8.22 14.34
C ILE A 130 21.61 8.28 15.48
N GLU A 131 21.72 7.23 16.31
CA GLU A 131 22.68 7.17 17.41
C GLU A 131 24.13 7.28 16.91
N MET A 132 24.49 6.54 15.85
CA MET A 132 25.82 6.62 15.23
C MET A 132 26.09 8.00 14.63
N PHE A 133 25.08 8.62 14.01
CA PHE A 133 25.20 9.97 13.47
C PHE A 133 25.44 11.00 14.58
N THR A 134 24.69 10.93 15.69
CA THR A 134 24.88 11.79 16.86
C THR A 134 26.30 11.68 17.41
N VAL A 135 26.80 10.46 17.63
CA VAL A 135 28.19 10.24 18.08
C VAL A 135 29.21 10.82 17.11
N SER A 136 28.96 10.69 15.80
CA SER A 136 29.83 11.26 14.77
C SER A 136 29.86 12.79 14.81
N ILE A 137 28.71 13.42 15.05
CA ILE A 137 28.59 14.87 15.22
C ILE A 137 29.28 15.33 16.51
N ASP A 138 29.05 14.66 17.63
CA ASP A 138 29.69 15.00 18.91
C ASP A 138 31.22 14.91 18.80
N THR A 139 31.73 13.83 18.21
CA THR A 139 33.17 13.65 17.96
C THR A 139 33.72 14.73 17.03
N PHE A 140 32.95 15.14 16.02
CA PHE A 140 33.33 16.23 15.13
C PHE A 140 33.40 17.56 15.90
N LEU A 141 32.39 17.87 16.72
CA LEU A 141 32.33 19.10 17.51
C LEU A 141 33.48 19.16 18.52
N GLU A 142 33.80 18.06 19.22
CA GLU A 142 34.96 18.00 20.12
C GLU A 142 36.27 18.27 19.39
N LYS A 143 36.48 17.66 18.22
CA LYS A 143 37.67 17.91 17.39
C LYS A 143 37.70 19.33 16.84
N TYR A 144 36.56 19.89 16.47
CA TYR A 144 36.44 21.26 16.01
C TYR A 144 36.72 22.26 17.16
N ASP A 145 36.30 21.99 18.39
CA ASP A 145 36.64 22.83 19.54
C ASP A 145 38.13 22.76 19.90
N GLN A 146 38.79 21.63 19.64
CA GLN A 146 40.22 21.45 19.89
C GLN A 146 41.12 22.02 18.79
N CYS A 147 40.72 21.85 17.52
CA CYS A 147 41.55 22.14 16.34
C CYS A 147 40.89 23.13 15.35
N GLY A 148 39.79 23.76 15.73
CA GLY A 148 39.03 24.64 14.85
C GLY A 148 39.75 25.93 14.51
N LEU A 149 39.23 26.60 13.48
CA LEU A 149 39.76 27.84 12.89
C LEU A 149 40.08 28.94 13.92
N LYS A 150 39.41 28.96 15.08
CA LYS A 150 39.66 29.93 16.17
C LYS A 150 40.96 29.69 16.95
N LYS A 151 41.46 28.44 16.97
CA LYS A 151 42.69 28.06 17.70
C LYS A 151 43.93 28.04 16.82
N ILE A 152 43.74 27.97 15.50
CA ILE A 152 44.80 28.09 14.50
C ILE A 152 44.99 29.58 14.26
N LYS A 153 45.99 30.17 14.93
CA LYS A 153 46.23 31.61 14.89
C LYS A 153 46.56 32.11 13.47
N ASP A 154 47.69 31.65 12.94
CA ASP A 154 48.34 32.25 11.75
C ASP A 154 48.69 31.22 10.65
N ASP A 155 48.28 29.96 10.79
CA ASP A 155 48.54 28.92 9.78
C ASP A 155 47.40 28.88 8.75
N LEU A 156 47.54 29.75 7.74
CA LEU A 156 46.54 29.98 6.69
C LEU A 156 46.27 28.74 5.83
N ASP A 157 47.30 27.94 5.55
CA ASP A 157 47.18 26.72 4.75
C ASP A 157 46.40 25.63 5.50
N LEU A 158 46.65 25.48 6.80
CA LEU A 158 45.87 24.57 7.65
C LEU A 158 44.41 25.06 7.80
N GLY A 159 44.20 26.37 7.89
CA GLY A 159 42.87 26.98 7.92
C GLY A 159 42.06 26.74 6.64
N LEU A 160 42.69 26.83 5.47
CA LEU A 160 42.05 26.54 4.17
C LEU A 160 41.66 25.06 4.01
N ILE A 161 42.51 24.14 4.46
CA ILE A 161 42.22 22.70 4.44
C ILE A 161 41.03 22.38 5.36
N LEU A 162 41.01 22.94 6.57
CA LEU A 162 39.90 22.77 7.51
C LEU A 162 38.59 23.38 7.00
N MET A 163 38.63 24.55 6.34
CA MET A 163 37.45 25.12 5.68
C MET A 163 36.88 24.18 4.61
N ASN A 164 37.72 23.54 3.80
CA ASN A 164 37.26 22.58 2.79
C ASN A 164 36.66 21.32 3.43
N VAL A 165 37.27 20.78 4.48
CA VAL A 165 36.73 19.61 5.20
C VAL A 165 35.39 19.94 5.86
N CYS A 166 35.27 21.11 6.51
CA CYS A 166 34.01 21.57 7.10
C CYS A 166 32.93 21.82 6.04
N LYS A 167 33.30 22.30 4.84
CA LYS A 167 32.35 22.50 3.74
C LYS A 167 31.79 21.17 3.22
N VAL A 168 32.62 20.15 3.09
CA VAL A 168 32.18 18.77 2.77
C VAL A 168 31.27 18.23 3.87
N LEU A 169 31.57 18.51 5.13
CA LEU A 169 30.76 18.06 6.26
C LEU A 169 29.40 18.78 6.34
N ILE A 170 29.33 20.07 6.01
CA ILE A 170 28.06 20.80 5.89
C ILE A 170 27.22 20.21 4.75
N ILE A 171 27.82 19.92 3.59
CA ILE A 171 27.13 19.27 2.47
C ILE A 171 26.65 17.87 2.88
N PHE A 172 27.47 17.11 3.61
CA PHE A 172 27.09 15.79 4.13
C PHE A 172 25.96 15.88 5.17
N CYS A 173 26.01 16.86 6.08
CA CYS A 173 24.92 17.14 7.02
C CYS A 173 23.65 17.57 6.29
N SER A 174 23.73 18.39 5.24
CA SER A 174 22.58 18.74 4.41
C SER A 174 22.00 17.50 3.71
N PHE A 175 22.84 16.63 3.16
CA PHE A 175 22.41 15.38 2.54
C PHE A 175 21.81 14.40 3.56
N VAL A 176 22.37 14.33 4.77
CA VAL A 176 21.85 13.50 5.85
C VAL A 176 20.55 14.08 6.40
N VAL A 177 20.39 15.40 6.51
CA VAL A 177 19.12 16.04 6.88
C VAL A 177 18.07 15.88 5.78
N GLU A 178 18.45 15.88 4.51
CA GLU A 178 17.54 15.62 3.39
C GLU A 178 17.14 14.13 3.33
N TYR A 179 18.10 13.23 3.53
CA TYR A 179 17.88 11.80 3.71
C TYR A 179 16.96 11.54 4.91
N PHE A 180 17.24 12.14 6.06
CA PHE A 180 16.37 12.05 7.23
C PHE A 180 15.04 12.77 6.97
N ASN A 181 14.90 13.91 6.33
CA ASN A 181 13.56 14.48 6.06
C ASN A 181 12.71 13.56 5.19
N ASN A 182 13.33 12.89 4.21
CA ASN A 182 12.66 11.85 3.42
C ASN A 182 12.41 10.55 4.22
N THR A 183 13.17 10.28 5.29
CA THR A 183 13.05 9.09 6.15
C THR A 183 12.30 9.33 7.48
N THR A 184 12.13 10.58 7.93
CA THR A 184 11.56 11.01 9.23
C THR A 184 10.08 11.36 9.08
N MET A 185 9.62 11.57 7.84
CA MET A 185 8.21 11.41 7.49
C MET A 185 7.68 10.01 7.90
N PHE A 186 8.56 9.04 8.18
CA PHE A 186 8.21 7.71 8.66
C PHE A 186 8.14 7.50 10.17
N ILE A 187 8.69 8.43 10.96
CA ILE A 187 8.67 8.32 12.43
C ILE A 187 7.63 9.26 13.03
N ILE A 188 7.39 10.42 12.42
CA ILE A 188 6.50 11.45 13.00
C ILE A 188 5.02 11.15 12.78
N LEU A 189 4.65 10.31 11.79
CA LEU A 189 3.23 10.05 11.51
C LEU A 189 2.56 9.03 12.43
N GLY A 190 3.29 8.27 13.27
CA GLY A 190 2.63 7.42 14.27
C GLY A 190 1.53 6.50 13.72
N ILE A 191 1.75 5.93 12.52
CA ILE A 191 0.91 4.91 11.88
C ILE A 191 1.73 3.63 11.76
#